data_AF-A0AAX2V0B3-F1
#
_entry.id   AF-A0AAX2V0B3-F1
#
_cell.length_a   1.000
_cell.length_b   1.000
_cell.length_c   1.000
_cell.angle_alpha   90.00
_cell.angle_beta   90.00
_cell.angle_gamma   90.00
#
_symmetry.space_group_name_H-M   'P 1'
#
loop_
_entity.id
_entity.type
_entity.pdbx_description
1 polymer ?
#
loop_
_entity_poly.entity_id
_entity_poly.type
_entity_poly.pdbx_seq_one_letter_code
_entity_poly.pdbx_strand_id
1 'polypeptide(L)'
;MSELNTDWAPENNDLIITQKIRFKNPQKLFGIDGVTLEENVLGIGMHIHSRTAMFQQTLPKGEIQFRNLKNEYLISHTFSKSVLRGKVNLDTFIYTKEINRVYPKHAEIQGMKVSKGNLSELTLLTDGTGSVFPIGEFSEEMGPLWKMEFGNFDATVDMMSFDNLRLLLNNKHRLFNQIKDGKTNISRGLMTEIMSQAMTLIIAKVIEENAEEIISDEVPEEGTILSAVKYWLSTFEIKIDSLIDISNSIKAKLEQSLNGEQND
;
A
#
# COMPACT_ATOMS: atom_id res chain seq x y z
N MET A 1 -12.78 11.34 24.65
CA MET A 1 -12.15 10.50 23.61
C MET A 1 -12.20 11.31 22.34
N SER A 2 -11.05 11.59 21.74
CA SER A 2 -10.96 12.40 20.53
C SER A 2 -11.57 11.62 19.38
N GLU A 3 -12.66 12.13 18.81
CA GLU A 3 -13.18 11.71 17.52
C GLU A 3 -12.02 11.72 16.52
N LEU A 4 -11.57 10.53 16.11
CA LEU A 4 -10.65 10.40 14.98
C LEU A 4 -11.46 10.86 13.76
N ASN A 5 -11.19 12.08 13.31
CA ASN A 5 -11.74 12.61 12.08
C ASN A 5 -11.28 11.70 10.93
N THR A 6 -12.19 10.90 10.39
CA THR A 6 -11.97 9.98 9.27
C THR A 6 -11.77 10.70 7.92
N ASP A 7 -11.81 12.03 7.91
CA ASP A 7 -11.64 12.87 6.71
C ASP A 7 -10.17 13.28 6.42
N TRP A 8 -9.18 12.47 6.81
CA TRP A 8 -7.80 12.79 6.41
C TRP A 8 -7.61 12.52 4.91
N ALA A 9 -7.62 13.59 4.12
CA ALA A 9 -7.30 13.58 2.69
C ALA A 9 -5.93 14.28 2.44
N PRO A 10 -5.03 13.68 1.64
CA PRO A 10 -3.69 14.21 1.39
C PRO A 10 -3.71 15.58 0.71
N GLU A 11 -4.78 15.95 0.02
CA GLU A 11 -4.95 17.26 -0.64
C GLU A 11 -5.15 18.38 0.39
N ASN A 12 -5.82 18.06 1.50
CA ASN A 12 -6.33 19.03 2.46
C ASN A 12 -5.50 19.10 3.74
N ASN A 13 -4.75 18.05 4.07
CA ASN A 13 -4.06 17.91 5.34
C ASN A 13 -2.60 17.51 5.15
N ASP A 14 -1.73 17.98 6.04
CA ASP A 14 -0.35 17.52 6.12
C ASP A 14 -0.30 16.09 6.67
N LEU A 15 0.71 15.32 6.24
CA LEU A 15 1.05 14.03 6.84
C LEU A 15 2.34 14.16 7.64
N ILE A 16 2.31 13.79 8.92
CA ILE A 16 3.51 13.76 9.76
C ILE A 16 3.84 12.31 10.07
N ILE A 17 4.99 11.84 9.58
CA ILE A 17 5.52 10.53 9.89
C ILE A 17 6.58 10.69 10.96
N THR A 18 6.41 9.98 12.07
CA THR A 18 7.38 9.93 13.16
C THR A 18 7.85 8.51 13.34
N GLN A 19 9.16 8.29 13.23
CA GLN A 19 9.80 7.00 13.45
C GLN A 19 10.68 7.06 14.69
N LYS A 20 10.52 6.06 15.55
CA LYS A 20 11.29 5.89 16.78
C LYS A 20 12.25 4.72 16.62
N ILE A 21 13.54 5.00 16.59
CA ILE A 21 14.61 4.03 16.38
C ILE A 21 15.27 3.75 17.72
N ARG A 22 15.36 2.47 18.12
CA ARG A 22 16.00 2.07 19.37
C ARG A 22 17.19 1.16 19.11
N PHE A 23 18.35 1.53 19.66
CA PHE A 23 19.54 0.70 19.68
C PHE A 23 19.68 0.04 21.05
N LYS A 24 19.77 -1.30 21.07
CA LYS A 24 20.06 -2.04 22.32
C LYS A 24 21.47 -1.77 22.84
N ASN A 25 22.43 -1.63 21.93
CA ASN A 25 23.85 -1.45 22.23
C ASN A 25 24.51 -0.45 21.25
N PRO A 26 24.16 0.85 21.30
CA PRO A 26 24.66 1.84 20.34
C PRO A 26 26.19 1.98 20.34
N GLN A 27 26.85 1.69 21.45
CA GLN A 27 28.31 1.68 21.58
C GLN A 27 29.00 0.71 20.60
N LYS A 28 28.35 -0.39 20.20
CA LYS A 28 28.90 -1.35 19.24
C LYS A 28 28.95 -0.84 17.80
N LEU A 29 28.34 0.30 17.51
CA LEU A 29 28.46 0.95 16.20
C LEU A 29 29.86 1.54 16.00
N PHE A 30 30.59 1.78 17.09
CA PHE A 30 31.90 2.45 17.06
C PHE A 30 33.03 1.51 17.49
N GLY A 31 34.25 1.89 17.12
CA GLY A 31 35.48 1.15 17.43
C GLY A 31 35.93 0.30 16.25
N ILE A 32 37.07 -0.39 16.43
CA ILE A 32 37.73 -1.16 15.37
C ILE A 32 36.79 -2.25 14.79
N ASP A 33 36.01 -2.88 15.65
CA ASP A 33 35.03 -3.92 15.28
C ASP A 33 33.62 -3.35 14.99
N GLY A 34 33.46 -2.03 15.07
CA GLY A 34 32.23 -1.31 14.75
C GLY A 34 32.10 -1.03 13.24
N VAL A 35 31.15 -0.17 12.89
CA VAL A 35 30.97 0.31 11.52
C VAL A 35 31.80 1.55 11.20
N THR A 36 32.30 2.24 12.24
CA THR A 36 33.20 3.39 12.13
C THR A 36 33.99 3.62 13.42
N LEU A 37 34.96 4.53 13.42
CA LEU A 37 35.73 4.92 14.60
C LEU A 37 34.99 5.96 15.48
N GLU A 38 35.34 6.05 16.76
CA GLU A 38 34.70 6.91 17.75
C GLU A 38 34.79 8.42 17.44
N GLU A 39 35.80 8.82 16.66
CA GLU A 39 36.00 10.19 16.20
C GLU A 39 35.06 10.58 15.06
N ASN A 40 34.46 9.61 14.37
CA ASN A 40 33.57 9.84 13.23
C ASN A 40 32.12 10.04 13.67
N VAL A 41 31.30 10.55 12.75
CA VAL A 41 29.87 10.76 12.98
C VAL A 41 29.07 9.91 12.00
N LEU A 42 28.11 9.15 12.53
CA LEU A 42 27.10 8.48 11.72
C LEU A 42 25.86 9.35 11.62
N GLY A 43 25.20 9.33 10.47
CA GLY A 43 23.93 9.97 10.22
C GLY A 43 22.81 8.95 10.11
N ILE A 44 21.61 9.34 10.53
CA ILE A 44 20.36 8.66 10.19
C ILE A 44 19.79 9.40 8.99
N GLY A 45 19.73 8.72 7.85
CA GLY A 45 19.19 9.22 6.60
C GLY A 45 17.80 8.67 6.33
N MET A 46 17.01 9.41 5.57
CA MET A 46 15.73 8.97 5.02
C MET A 46 15.73 9.29 3.53
N HIS A 47 15.62 8.27 2.71
CA HIS A 47 15.45 8.39 1.27
C HIS A 47 13.96 8.24 0.95
N ILE A 48 13.38 9.28 0.37
CA ILE A 48 11.97 9.35 0.02
C ILE A 48 11.92 9.30 -1.49
N HIS A 49 11.19 8.35 -2.06
CA HIS A 49 11.07 8.23 -3.50
C HIS A 49 9.67 7.81 -3.93
N SER A 50 9.27 8.30 -5.08
CA SER A 50 8.04 7.92 -5.75
C SER A 50 8.31 7.83 -7.23
N ARG A 51 8.20 6.61 -7.77
CA ARG A 51 8.29 6.39 -9.22
C ARG A 51 7.09 7.03 -9.94
N THR A 52 5.92 7.00 -9.32
CA THR A 52 4.67 7.55 -9.87
C THR A 52 4.67 9.07 -9.90
N ALA A 53 5.19 9.73 -8.86
CA ALA A 53 5.34 11.18 -8.83
C ALA A 53 6.66 11.69 -9.45
N MET A 54 7.51 10.80 -9.99
CA MET A 54 8.85 11.12 -10.51
C MET A 54 9.69 11.97 -9.53
N PHE A 55 9.61 11.65 -8.25
CA PHE A 55 10.27 12.42 -7.19
C PHE A 55 11.20 11.51 -6.38
N GLN A 56 12.36 12.06 -6.02
CA GLN A 56 13.23 11.45 -5.02
C GLN A 56 13.98 12.52 -4.22
N GLN A 57 14.17 12.26 -2.94
CA GLN A 57 14.92 13.13 -2.05
C GLN A 57 15.57 12.32 -0.93
N THR A 58 16.81 12.64 -0.60
CA THR A 58 17.51 12.07 0.55
C THR A 58 17.74 13.15 1.59
N LEU A 59 17.26 12.91 2.81
CA LEU A 59 17.29 13.90 3.89
C LEU A 59 18.08 13.36 5.10
N PRO A 60 18.94 14.20 5.73
CA PRO A 60 19.49 13.89 7.04
C PRO A 60 18.40 14.08 8.12
N LYS A 61 18.25 13.11 9.01
CA LYS A 61 17.21 13.10 10.04
C LYS A 61 17.73 12.98 11.47
N GLY A 62 18.94 12.48 11.66
CA GLY A 62 19.55 12.36 12.98
C GLY A 62 21.05 12.13 12.89
N GLU A 63 21.69 12.19 14.04
CA GLU A 63 23.13 11.97 14.20
C GLU A 63 23.41 11.03 15.36
N ILE A 64 24.39 10.17 15.17
CA ILE A 64 24.89 9.24 16.16
C ILE A 64 26.38 9.54 16.32
N GLN A 65 26.76 10.00 17.51
CA GLN A 65 28.12 10.34 17.88
C GLN A 65 28.50 9.55 19.13
N PHE A 66 29.73 9.03 19.18
CA PHE A 66 30.17 8.21 20.31
C PHE A 66 30.07 8.94 21.66
N ARG A 67 30.41 10.24 21.68
CA ARG A 67 30.39 11.06 22.90
C ARG A 67 28.99 11.38 23.43
N ASN A 68 27.95 11.23 22.61
CA ASN A 68 26.57 11.56 22.95
C ASN A 68 25.63 10.45 22.47
N LEU A 69 26.00 9.20 22.76
CA LEU A 69 25.22 8.04 22.38
C LEU A 69 23.87 8.05 23.08
N LYS A 70 22.82 7.84 22.30
CA LYS A 70 21.46 7.65 22.80
C LYS A 70 21.01 6.25 22.45
N ASN A 71 20.20 5.67 23.32
CA ASN A 71 19.53 4.40 23.03
C ASN A 71 18.33 4.60 22.11
N GLU A 72 17.85 5.84 21.96
CA GLU A 72 16.65 6.17 21.22
C GLU A 72 16.83 7.44 20.39
N TYR A 73 16.35 7.38 19.16
CA TYR A 73 16.32 8.47 18.21
C TYR A 73 14.90 8.61 17.67
N LEU A 74 14.35 9.82 17.76
CA LEU A 74 13.06 10.17 17.19
C LEU A 74 13.31 11.01 15.94
N ILE A 75 12.89 10.52 14.79
CA ILE A 75 12.99 11.24 13.53
C ILE A 75 11.59 11.49 12.98
N SER A 76 11.41 12.64 12.33
CA SER A 76 10.14 12.97 11.70
C SER A 76 10.32 13.56 10.30
N HIS A 77 9.29 13.37 9.49
CA HIS A 77 9.13 14.05 8.23
C HIS A 77 7.68 14.47 8.06
N THR A 78 7.51 15.73 7.64
CA THR A 78 6.21 16.30 7.32
C THR A 78 6.11 16.42 5.82
N PHE A 79 5.11 15.77 5.25
CA PHE A 79 4.64 16.07 3.90
C PHE A 79 3.58 17.16 4.01
N SER A 80 3.80 18.28 3.34
CA SER A 80 2.77 19.30 3.20
C SER A 80 1.60 18.75 2.39
N LYS A 81 0.40 19.24 2.69
CA LYS A 81 -0.80 18.94 1.91
C LYS A 81 -0.56 19.13 0.40
N SER A 82 -1.23 18.31 -0.41
CA SER A 82 -1.12 18.26 -1.86
C SER A 82 0.25 17.83 -2.43
N VAL A 83 1.25 17.48 -1.61
CA VAL A 83 2.56 16.98 -2.09
C VAL A 83 2.53 15.49 -2.38
N LEU A 84 1.80 14.72 -1.58
CA LEU A 84 1.72 13.26 -1.71
C LEU A 84 0.75 12.91 -2.84
N ARG A 85 1.23 12.11 -3.80
CA ARG A 85 0.43 11.45 -4.84
C ARG A 85 0.95 10.04 -5.07
N GLY A 86 0.04 9.12 -5.34
CA GLY A 86 0.32 7.74 -5.69
C GLY A 86 1.03 6.97 -4.57
N LYS A 87 2.06 6.20 -4.97
CA LYS A 87 2.90 5.37 -4.10
C LYS A 87 4.18 6.14 -3.73
N VAL A 88 4.41 6.33 -2.44
CA VAL A 88 5.60 7.01 -1.89
C VAL A 88 6.32 6.08 -0.92
N ASN A 89 7.59 5.80 -1.17
CA ASN A 89 8.42 4.95 -0.36
C ASN A 89 9.35 5.79 0.52
N LEU A 90 9.57 5.35 1.77
CA LEU A 90 10.47 5.95 2.74
C LEU A 90 11.43 4.88 3.26
N ASP A 91 12.70 5.04 2.90
CA ASP A 91 13.78 4.15 3.27
C ASP A 91 14.69 4.82 4.30
N THR A 92 14.66 4.33 5.54
CA THR A 92 15.51 4.86 6.62
C THR A 92 16.79 4.05 6.71
N PHE A 93 17.96 4.71 6.76
CA PHE A 93 19.27 4.04 6.78
C PHE A 93 20.30 4.78 7.64
N ILE A 94 21.42 4.11 7.92
CA ILE A 94 22.58 4.73 8.58
C ILE A 94 23.67 4.97 7.54
N TYR A 95 24.28 6.13 7.55
CA TYR A 95 25.38 6.49 6.67
C TYR A 95 26.51 7.19 7.41
N THR A 96 27.68 7.28 6.78
CA THR A 96 28.82 8.03 7.29
C THR A 96 28.59 9.52 7.09
N LYS A 97 28.23 10.24 8.15
CA LYS A 97 27.93 11.68 8.05
C LYS A 97 29.20 12.52 8.05
N GLU A 98 30.21 12.15 8.82
CA GLU A 98 31.48 12.88 8.91
C GLU A 98 32.61 11.89 9.20
N ILE A 99 33.74 12.08 8.52
CA ILE A 99 34.93 11.23 8.66
C ILE A 99 36.08 12.12 9.16
N ASN A 100 36.36 11.99 10.44
CA ASN A 100 37.50 12.63 11.09
C ASN A 100 38.73 11.71 11.10
N ARG A 101 38.51 10.39 10.98
CA ARG A 101 39.57 9.38 10.94
C ARG A 101 39.17 8.19 10.09
N VAL A 102 40.04 7.81 9.17
CA VAL A 102 39.85 6.64 8.28
C VAL A 102 40.41 5.38 8.92
N TYR A 103 39.77 4.24 8.68
CA TYR A 103 40.26 2.92 9.07
C TYR A 103 40.02 1.89 7.93
N PRO A 104 40.99 1.01 7.60
CA PRO A 104 40.92 0.18 6.38
C PRO A 104 39.69 -0.74 6.23
N LYS A 105 38.98 -1.05 7.32
CA LYS A 105 37.79 -1.91 7.30
C LYS A 105 36.47 -1.15 7.38
N HIS A 106 36.52 0.18 7.46
CA HIS A 106 35.34 1.04 7.60
C HIS A 106 35.10 1.84 6.32
N ALA A 107 33.92 2.45 6.22
CA ALA A 107 33.60 3.35 5.13
C ALA A 107 34.51 4.59 5.17
N GLU A 108 35.12 4.92 4.02
CA GLU A 108 36.09 6.02 3.88
C GLU A 108 35.55 7.25 3.15
N ILE A 109 34.32 7.17 2.62
CA ILE A 109 33.67 8.28 1.90
C ILE A 109 32.44 8.77 2.68
N GLN A 110 32.36 10.08 2.86
CA GLN A 110 31.20 10.74 3.43
C GLN A 110 29.95 10.46 2.57
N GLY A 111 28.85 10.08 3.19
CA GLY A 111 27.60 9.68 2.52
C GLY A 111 27.44 8.18 2.31
N MET A 112 28.48 7.36 2.51
CA MET A 112 28.37 5.90 2.35
C MET A 112 27.41 5.30 3.37
N LYS A 113 26.52 4.42 2.91
CA LYS A 113 25.65 3.62 3.76
C LYS A 113 26.49 2.56 4.49
N VAL A 114 26.26 2.42 5.79
CA VAL A 114 27.02 1.48 6.67
C VAL A 114 26.22 0.25 7.08
N SER A 115 25.03 0.07 6.48
CA SER A 115 24.16 -1.07 6.70
C SER A 115 23.92 -1.83 5.39
N LYS A 116 23.84 -3.16 5.45
CA LYS A 116 23.54 -4.00 4.26
C LYS A 116 22.17 -3.68 3.65
N GLY A 117 21.18 -3.40 4.50
CA GLY A 117 19.82 -3.01 4.11
C GLY A 117 19.41 -1.70 4.77
N ASN A 118 18.16 -1.28 4.55
CA ASN A 118 17.57 -0.18 5.31
C ASN A 118 17.26 -0.64 6.76
N LEU A 119 17.23 0.31 7.69
CA LEU A 119 16.71 0.07 9.05
C LEU A 119 15.20 -0.16 9.05
N SER A 120 14.50 0.48 8.10
CA SER A 120 13.06 0.39 7.91
C SER A 120 12.72 0.84 6.50
N GLU A 121 11.68 0.23 5.95
CA GLU A 121 11.09 0.56 4.66
C GLU A 121 9.60 0.75 4.90
N LEU A 122 9.06 1.90 4.50
CA LEU A 122 7.66 2.24 4.66
C LEU A 122 7.11 2.68 3.31
N THR A 123 6.03 2.06 2.87
CA THR A 123 5.30 2.47 1.67
C THR A 123 4.01 3.15 2.07
N LEU A 124 3.81 4.37 1.57
CA LEU A 124 2.55 5.11 1.66
C LEU A 124 1.81 4.97 0.33
N LEU A 125 0.53 4.62 0.42
CA LEU A 125 -0.40 4.64 -0.70
C LEU A 125 -1.36 5.79 -0.43
N THR A 126 -1.17 6.90 -1.14
CA THR A 126 -1.89 8.17 -0.92
C THR A 126 -3.05 8.36 -1.87
N ASP A 127 -2.88 7.86 -3.10
CA ASP A 127 -3.98 7.59 -3.99
C ASP A 127 -4.28 6.10 -3.83
N GLY A 128 -5.55 5.73 -3.61
CA GLY A 128 -5.98 4.34 -3.55
C GLY A 128 -5.52 3.60 -4.81
N THR A 129 -4.35 2.97 -4.75
CA THR A 129 -3.70 2.24 -5.84
C THR A 129 -3.50 0.78 -5.45
N GLY A 130 -4.26 0.31 -4.46
CA GLY A 130 -4.82 -1.04 -4.61
C GLY A 130 -5.73 -0.96 -5.81
N SER A 131 -5.24 -1.38 -6.98
CA SER A 131 -5.99 -1.61 -8.22
C SER A 131 -7.35 -0.91 -8.23
N VAL A 132 -7.42 0.35 -8.68
CA VAL A 132 -8.70 1.08 -8.75
C VAL A 132 -9.63 0.21 -9.59
N PHE A 133 -10.60 -0.41 -8.92
CA PHE A 133 -11.52 -1.30 -9.59
C PHE A 133 -12.23 -0.47 -10.66
N PRO A 134 -12.15 -0.82 -11.95
CA PRO A 134 -12.63 0.02 -13.04
C PRO A 134 -14.16 0.04 -13.04
N ILE A 135 -14.73 1.04 -12.37
CA ILE A 135 -16.17 1.28 -12.27
C ILE A 135 -16.54 2.44 -13.19
N GLY A 136 -17.38 2.18 -14.19
CA GLY A 136 -17.90 3.18 -15.12
C GLY A 136 -19.41 3.28 -15.09
N GLU A 137 -19.94 4.08 -16.02
CA GLU A 137 -21.37 4.27 -16.22
C GLU A 137 -21.76 3.86 -17.64
N PHE A 138 -22.99 3.37 -17.81
CA PHE A 138 -23.63 3.20 -19.12
C PHE A 138 -25.08 3.72 -19.07
N SER A 139 -25.70 3.91 -20.23
CA SER A 139 -27.06 4.42 -20.35
C SER A 139 -27.92 3.47 -21.16
N GLU A 140 -28.82 2.75 -20.49
CA GLU A 140 -29.78 1.85 -21.13
C GLU A 140 -31.15 1.96 -20.45
N GLU A 141 -32.15 2.43 -21.19
CA GLU A 141 -33.52 2.48 -20.67
C GLU A 141 -34.05 1.07 -20.45
N MET A 142 -34.70 0.83 -19.30
CA MET A 142 -35.20 -0.50 -18.89
C MET A 142 -34.11 -1.58 -18.73
N GLY A 143 -32.83 -1.25 -18.86
CA GLY A 143 -31.70 -2.17 -18.66
C GLY A 143 -31.42 -2.47 -17.18
N PRO A 144 -30.51 -3.42 -16.89
CA PRO A 144 -30.16 -3.78 -15.51
C PRO A 144 -29.46 -2.62 -14.79
N LEU A 145 -29.42 -2.67 -13.46
CA LEU A 145 -28.75 -1.66 -12.65
C LEU A 145 -27.24 -1.61 -12.88
N TRP A 146 -26.64 -2.77 -13.14
CA TRP A 146 -25.22 -2.90 -13.39
C TRP A 146 -24.97 -4.09 -14.32
N LYS A 147 -23.78 -4.12 -14.92
CA LYS A 147 -23.25 -5.28 -15.65
C LYS A 147 -21.73 -5.35 -15.52
N MET A 148 -21.19 -6.55 -15.69
CA MET A 148 -19.76 -6.78 -15.80
C MET A 148 -19.39 -6.99 -17.27
N GLU A 149 -18.31 -6.37 -17.72
CA GLU A 149 -17.73 -6.63 -19.03
C GLU A 149 -16.27 -7.08 -18.86
N PHE A 150 -15.93 -8.19 -19.49
CA PHE A 150 -14.57 -8.69 -19.60
C PHE A 150 -14.06 -8.43 -21.01
N GLY A 151 -12.90 -7.78 -21.11
CA GLY A 151 -12.10 -7.76 -22.33
C GLY A 151 -11.37 -9.08 -22.53
N ASN A 152 -10.53 -9.14 -23.54
CA ASN A 152 -9.60 -10.25 -23.73
C ASN A 152 -8.30 -9.91 -23.00
N PHE A 153 -8.12 -10.44 -21.79
CA PHE A 153 -6.96 -10.17 -20.94
C PHE A 153 -6.26 -11.47 -20.54
N ASP A 154 -4.99 -11.39 -20.23
CA ASP A 154 -4.20 -12.43 -19.56
C ASP A 154 -3.91 -11.97 -18.13
N ALA A 155 -4.45 -12.68 -17.14
CA ALA A 155 -4.38 -12.27 -15.75
C ALA A 155 -2.94 -12.13 -15.21
N THR A 156 -1.98 -12.83 -15.83
CA THR A 156 -0.58 -12.88 -15.38
C THR A 156 0.22 -11.63 -15.76
N VAL A 157 -0.24 -10.88 -16.76
CA VAL A 157 0.46 -9.70 -17.31
C VAL A 157 -0.41 -8.44 -17.30
N ASP A 158 -1.71 -8.58 -17.48
CA ASP A 158 -2.62 -7.45 -17.62
C ASP A 158 -3.06 -6.88 -16.27
N MET A 159 -3.20 -5.56 -16.22
CA MET A 159 -3.70 -4.83 -15.04
C MET A 159 -5.24 -4.74 -15.06
N MET A 160 -5.87 -4.52 -13.89
CA MET A 160 -7.30 -4.15 -13.89
C MET A 160 -7.46 -2.74 -14.46
N SER A 161 -7.91 -2.69 -15.71
CA SER A 161 -8.14 -1.48 -16.46
C SER A 161 -9.49 -1.57 -17.16
N PHE A 162 -10.06 -0.43 -17.55
CA PHE A 162 -11.31 -0.37 -18.30
C PHE A 162 -11.32 -1.18 -19.61
N ASP A 163 -10.16 -1.45 -20.18
CA ASP A 163 -10.00 -2.24 -21.40
C ASP A 163 -10.04 -3.74 -21.11
N ASN A 164 -9.58 -4.16 -19.93
CA ASN A 164 -9.43 -5.57 -19.56
C ASN A 164 -10.64 -6.10 -18.79
N LEU A 165 -11.18 -5.33 -17.84
CA LEU A 165 -12.42 -5.67 -17.14
C LEU A 165 -13.07 -4.39 -16.61
N ARG A 166 -14.40 -4.32 -16.53
CA ARG A 166 -15.09 -3.15 -15.96
C ARG A 166 -16.47 -3.46 -15.43
N LEU A 167 -16.76 -2.86 -14.28
CA LEU A 167 -18.10 -2.83 -13.70
C LEU A 167 -18.80 -1.58 -14.19
N LEU A 168 -19.94 -1.73 -14.87
CA LEU A 168 -20.68 -0.61 -15.41
C LEU A 168 -22.00 -0.44 -14.64
N LEU A 169 -22.26 0.76 -14.15
CA LEU A 169 -23.51 1.14 -13.48
C LEU A 169 -24.44 1.88 -14.45
N ASN A 170 -25.70 1.50 -14.50
CA ASN A 170 -26.66 2.08 -15.42
C ASN A 170 -27.24 3.39 -14.87
N ASN A 171 -26.84 4.53 -15.45
CA ASN A 171 -27.32 5.84 -15.01
C ASN A 171 -28.79 6.14 -15.37
N LYS A 172 -29.46 5.25 -16.12
CA LYS A 172 -30.90 5.30 -16.39
C LYS A 172 -31.73 4.41 -15.45
N HIS A 173 -31.10 3.59 -14.61
CA HIS A 173 -31.83 2.72 -13.69
C HIS A 173 -32.32 3.46 -12.45
N ARG A 174 -33.55 3.16 -11.97
CA ARG A 174 -34.20 3.85 -10.84
C ARG A 174 -33.40 3.85 -9.53
N LEU A 175 -32.51 2.87 -9.34
CA LEU A 175 -31.69 2.71 -8.13
C LEU A 175 -30.28 3.32 -8.28
N PHE A 176 -29.92 3.89 -9.43
CA PHE A 176 -28.59 4.41 -9.70
C PHE A 176 -28.14 5.46 -8.69
N ASN A 177 -28.96 6.49 -8.47
CA ASN A 177 -28.65 7.55 -7.51
C ASN A 177 -28.50 7.02 -6.08
N GLN A 178 -29.25 5.96 -5.72
CA GLN A 178 -29.14 5.36 -4.38
C GLN A 178 -27.75 4.75 -4.16
N ILE A 179 -27.15 4.12 -5.17
CA ILE A 179 -25.80 3.56 -5.06
C ILE A 179 -24.75 4.67 -5.14
N LYS A 180 -24.90 5.59 -6.11
CA LYS A 180 -23.94 6.68 -6.36
C LYS A 180 -23.72 7.57 -5.14
N ASP A 181 -24.79 7.85 -4.38
CA ASP A 181 -24.71 8.73 -3.22
C ASP A 181 -24.05 8.05 -2.01
N GLY A 182 -24.10 6.71 -1.88
CA GLY A 182 -23.42 5.94 -0.83
C GLY A 182 -23.81 6.25 0.63
N LYS A 183 -24.77 7.15 0.86
CA LYS A 183 -25.04 7.77 2.17
C LYS A 183 -25.83 6.90 3.15
N THR A 184 -26.61 5.93 2.65
CA THR A 184 -27.48 5.11 3.51
C THR A 184 -26.92 3.70 3.71
N ASN A 185 -27.31 3.04 4.80
CA ASN A 185 -26.98 1.62 5.02
C ASN A 185 -27.47 0.74 3.87
N ILE A 186 -28.63 1.06 3.30
CA ILE A 186 -29.20 0.33 2.15
C ILE A 186 -28.33 0.55 0.90
N SER A 187 -27.90 1.79 0.66
CA SER A 187 -26.97 2.14 -0.44
C SER A 187 -25.66 1.37 -0.34
N ARG A 188 -25.06 1.36 0.85
CA ARG A 188 -23.81 0.64 1.13
C ARG A 188 -23.99 -0.87 0.98
N GLY A 189 -25.05 -1.43 1.55
CA GLY A 189 -25.37 -2.86 1.41
C GLY A 189 -25.59 -3.28 -0.05
N LEU A 190 -26.28 -2.46 -0.85
CA LEU A 190 -26.49 -2.74 -2.27
C LEU A 190 -25.19 -2.66 -3.06
N MET A 191 -24.34 -1.65 -2.82
CA MET A 191 -23.02 -1.57 -3.46
C MET A 191 -22.14 -2.76 -3.08
N THR A 192 -22.21 -3.20 -1.83
CA THR A 192 -21.48 -4.37 -1.32
C THR A 192 -21.90 -5.64 -2.02
N GLU A 193 -23.20 -5.84 -2.21
CA GLU A 193 -23.73 -6.99 -2.95
C GLU A 193 -23.22 -6.98 -4.40
N ILE A 194 -23.24 -5.81 -5.06
CA ILE A 194 -22.71 -5.65 -6.43
C ILE A 194 -21.22 -5.99 -6.49
N MET A 195 -20.43 -5.45 -5.55
CA MET A 195 -18.99 -5.69 -5.51
C MET A 195 -18.67 -7.16 -5.20
N SER A 196 -19.41 -7.78 -4.28
CA SER A 196 -19.28 -9.21 -3.97
C SER A 196 -19.48 -10.07 -5.22
N GLN A 197 -20.54 -9.79 -5.98
CA GLN A 197 -20.83 -10.50 -7.23
C GLN A 197 -19.77 -10.22 -8.30
N ALA A 198 -19.33 -8.98 -8.46
CA ALA A 198 -18.28 -8.63 -9.42
C ALA A 198 -16.94 -9.33 -9.09
N MET A 199 -16.51 -9.33 -7.83
CA MET A 199 -15.33 -10.04 -7.38
C MET A 199 -15.46 -11.55 -7.59
N THR A 200 -16.63 -12.13 -7.30
CA THR A 200 -16.92 -13.55 -7.56
C THR A 200 -16.71 -13.90 -9.03
N LEU A 201 -17.24 -13.08 -9.95
CA LEU A 201 -17.10 -13.30 -11.39
C LEU A 201 -15.64 -13.23 -11.84
N ILE A 202 -14.87 -12.27 -11.32
CA ILE A 202 -13.45 -12.11 -11.68
C ILE A 202 -12.63 -13.28 -11.17
N ILE A 203 -12.83 -13.66 -9.90
CA ILE A 203 -12.11 -14.80 -9.30
C ILE A 203 -12.44 -16.08 -10.05
N ALA A 204 -13.72 -16.32 -10.36
CA ALA A 204 -14.12 -17.48 -11.13
C ALA A 204 -13.46 -17.50 -12.52
N LYS A 205 -13.40 -16.35 -13.20
CA LYS A 205 -12.77 -16.22 -14.51
C LYS A 205 -11.27 -16.50 -14.47
N VAL A 206 -10.57 -15.93 -13.49
CA VAL A 206 -9.12 -16.14 -13.32
C VAL A 206 -8.81 -17.58 -12.89
N ILE A 207 -9.62 -18.20 -12.04
CA ILE A 207 -9.45 -19.62 -11.69
C ILE A 207 -9.66 -20.51 -12.92
N GLU A 208 -10.66 -20.21 -13.75
CA GLU A 208 -10.95 -20.97 -14.97
C GLU A 208 -9.75 -20.95 -15.95
N GLU A 209 -9.07 -19.81 -16.08
CA GLU A 209 -8.01 -19.61 -17.08
C GLU A 209 -6.58 -19.78 -16.53
N ASN A 210 -6.37 -19.60 -15.23
CA ASN A 210 -5.05 -19.54 -14.57
C ASN A 210 -5.00 -20.35 -13.26
N ALA A 211 -5.62 -21.54 -13.24
CA ALA A 211 -5.70 -22.39 -12.05
C ALA A 211 -4.31 -22.73 -11.46
N GLU A 212 -3.33 -23.01 -12.32
CA GLU A 212 -1.97 -23.38 -11.89
C GLU A 212 -1.26 -22.19 -11.23
N GLU A 213 -1.37 -21.01 -11.82
CA GLU A 213 -0.77 -19.79 -11.29
C GLU A 213 -1.39 -19.37 -9.96
N ILE A 214 -2.70 -19.59 -9.77
CA ILE A 214 -3.40 -19.32 -8.52
C ILE A 214 -2.85 -20.16 -7.36
N ILE A 215 -2.55 -21.44 -7.61
CA ILE A 215 -2.05 -22.38 -6.59
C ILE A 215 -0.53 -22.24 -6.39
N SER A 216 0.19 -21.68 -7.37
CA SER A 216 1.63 -21.47 -7.31
C SER A 216 2.05 -20.52 -6.17
N ASP A 217 3.14 -20.85 -5.48
CA ASP A 217 3.81 -19.99 -4.50
C ASP A 217 4.59 -18.84 -5.15
N GLU A 218 4.65 -18.79 -6.49
CA GLU A 218 5.30 -17.70 -7.20
C GLU A 218 4.59 -16.37 -6.95
N VAL A 219 5.41 -15.36 -6.64
CA VAL A 219 4.97 -13.99 -6.42
C VAL A 219 4.59 -13.41 -7.79
N PRO A 220 3.30 -13.09 -8.04
CA PRO A 220 2.88 -12.51 -9.31
C PRO A 220 3.44 -11.09 -9.45
N GLU A 221 3.54 -10.63 -10.71
CA GLU A 221 3.95 -9.25 -10.97
C GLU A 221 2.98 -8.25 -10.33
N GLU A 222 3.53 -7.27 -9.61
CA GLU A 222 2.76 -6.29 -8.85
C GLU A 222 1.85 -5.47 -9.79
N GLY A 223 0.55 -5.43 -9.50
CA GLY A 223 -0.43 -4.64 -10.25
C GLY A 223 -1.21 -5.42 -11.31
N THR A 224 -0.83 -6.67 -11.57
CA THR A 224 -1.57 -7.58 -12.46
C THR A 224 -2.90 -8.03 -11.85
N ILE A 225 -3.84 -8.47 -12.69
CA ILE A 225 -5.13 -9.02 -12.27
C ILE A 225 -4.91 -10.25 -11.37
N LEU A 226 -3.96 -11.13 -11.71
CA LEU A 226 -3.58 -12.28 -10.89
C LEU A 226 -3.08 -11.85 -9.51
N SER A 227 -2.22 -10.82 -9.43
CA SER A 227 -1.73 -10.33 -8.14
C SER A 227 -2.85 -9.83 -7.24
N ALA A 228 -3.85 -9.16 -7.82
CA ALA A 228 -5.00 -8.68 -7.07
C ALA A 228 -5.96 -9.80 -6.66
N VAL A 229 -6.19 -10.80 -7.51
CA VAL A 229 -6.98 -11.99 -7.15
C VAL A 229 -6.30 -12.76 -6.03
N LYS A 230 -4.99 -13.06 -6.13
CA LYS A 230 -4.24 -13.70 -5.03
C LYS A 230 -4.31 -12.89 -3.73
N TYR A 231 -4.23 -11.57 -3.83
CA TYR A 231 -4.40 -10.68 -2.67
C TYR A 231 -5.80 -10.84 -2.06
N TRP A 232 -6.87 -10.86 -2.85
CA TRP A 232 -8.23 -11.08 -2.33
C TRP A 232 -8.38 -12.45 -1.66
N LEU A 233 -7.89 -13.51 -2.30
CA LEU A 233 -7.98 -14.87 -1.77
C LEU A 233 -7.29 -14.98 -0.41
N SER A 234 -6.09 -14.44 -0.28
CA SER A 234 -5.31 -14.46 0.96
C SER A 234 -5.85 -13.51 2.03
N THR A 235 -6.18 -12.28 1.67
CA THR A 235 -6.64 -11.24 2.63
C THR A 235 -8.03 -11.56 3.19
N PHE A 236 -8.94 -12.04 2.33
CA PHE A 236 -10.31 -12.35 2.75
C PHE A 236 -10.50 -13.83 3.07
N GLU A 237 -9.47 -14.67 2.99
CA GLU A 237 -9.54 -16.12 3.23
C GLU A 237 -10.66 -16.78 2.41
N ILE A 238 -10.74 -16.43 1.12
CA ILE A 238 -11.79 -16.89 0.21
C ILE A 238 -11.60 -18.37 -0.09
N LYS A 239 -12.68 -19.13 0.02
CA LYS A 239 -12.70 -20.55 -0.34
C LYS A 239 -12.91 -20.70 -1.84
N ILE A 240 -12.13 -21.56 -2.48
CA ILE A 240 -12.12 -21.74 -3.93
C ILE A 240 -12.56 -23.14 -4.39
N ASP A 241 -13.13 -23.94 -3.49
CA ASP A 241 -13.56 -25.32 -3.77
C ASP A 241 -14.70 -25.37 -4.81
N SER A 242 -15.53 -24.34 -4.86
CA SER A 242 -16.60 -24.19 -5.85
C SER A 242 -16.98 -22.71 -6.03
N LEU A 243 -17.70 -22.40 -7.11
CA LEU A 243 -18.26 -21.06 -7.33
C LEU A 243 -19.17 -20.61 -6.17
N ILE A 244 -19.89 -21.56 -5.57
CA ILE A 244 -20.77 -21.31 -4.41
C ILE A 244 -19.91 -20.92 -3.19
N ASP A 245 -18.79 -21.59 -2.98
CA ASP A 245 -17.88 -21.30 -1.87
C ASP A 245 -17.20 -19.93 -2.04
N ILE A 246 -16.80 -19.58 -3.27
CA ILE A 246 -16.25 -18.26 -3.61
C ILE A 246 -17.27 -17.18 -3.27
N SER A 247 -18.50 -17.32 -3.79
CA SER A 247 -19.57 -16.34 -3.60
C SER A 247 -19.93 -16.14 -2.13
N ASN A 248 -20.13 -17.23 -1.39
CA ASN A 248 -20.53 -17.17 0.01
C ASN A 248 -19.41 -16.61 0.90
N SER A 249 -18.15 -16.99 0.65
CA SER A 249 -17.02 -16.52 1.48
C SER A 249 -16.72 -15.03 1.27
N ILE A 250 -16.75 -14.54 0.03
CA ILE A 250 -16.60 -13.11 -0.28
C ILE A 250 -17.72 -12.30 0.35
N LYS A 251 -18.97 -12.72 0.15
CA LYS A 251 -20.14 -12.02 0.68
C LYS A 251 -20.05 -11.86 2.19
N ALA A 252 -19.77 -12.95 2.90
CA ALA A 252 -19.66 -12.93 4.36
C ALA A 252 -18.56 -11.96 4.85
N LYS A 253 -17.40 -11.93 4.16
CA LYS A 253 -16.27 -11.07 4.55
C LYS A 253 -16.51 -9.59 4.26
N LEU A 254 -17.08 -9.28 3.10
CA LEU A 254 -17.45 -7.90 2.76
C LEU A 254 -18.55 -7.37 3.69
N GLU A 255 -19.56 -8.18 4.02
CA GLU A 255 -20.60 -7.81 4.99
C GLU A 255 -20.03 -7.54 6.39
N GLN A 256 -19.08 -8.36 6.85
CA GLN A 256 -18.38 -8.14 8.12
C GLN A 256 -17.62 -6.81 8.14
N SER A 257 -16.98 -6.43 7.02
CA SER A 257 -16.25 -5.16 6.93
C SER A 257 -17.16 -3.94 7.12
N LEU A 258 -18.39 -3.97 6.61
CA LEU A 258 -19.36 -2.89 6.78
C LEU A 258 -19.96 -2.81 8.18
N ASN A 259 -20.09 -3.95 8.85
CA ASN A 259 -20.60 -4.01 10.21
C ASN A 259 -19.53 -3.64 11.25
N GLY A 260 -18.25 -3.82 10.91
CA GLY A 260 -17.12 -3.33 11.71
C GLY A 260 -17.10 -1.80 11.83
N GLU A 261 -17.47 -1.08 10.77
CA GLU A 261 -17.59 0.39 10.76
C GLU A 261 -18.78 0.94 11.59
N GLN A 262 -19.68 0.08 12.08
CA GLN A 262 -20.84 0.50 12.90
C GLN A 262 -20.63 0.35 14.41
N ASN A 263 -19.54 -0.29 14.84
CA ASN A 263 -19.27 -0.59 16.26
C ASN A 263 -18.17 0.28 16.90
N ASP A 264 -17.67 1.29 16.19
CA ASP A 264 -16.73 2.30 16.71
C ASP A 264 -17.36 3.71 16.72
#